data_AF-A0A2D9FVF8-F1
#
_entry.id   AF-A0A2D9FVF8-F1
#
_cell.length_a   1.000
_cell.length_b   1.000
_cell.length_c   1.000
_cell.angle_alpha   90.00
_cell.angle_beta   90.00
_cell.angle_gamma   90.00
#
_symmetry.space_group_name_H-M   'P 1'
#
loop_
_entity.id
_entity.type
_entity.pdbx_description
1 polymer ?
#
loop_
_entity_poly.entity_id
_entity_poly.type
_entity_poly.pdbx_seq_one_letter_code
_entity_poly.pdbx_strand_id
1 'polypeptide(L)'
;MKKHGIYIVKGKKTQTKKIYNNGYLLVRYFYQPHSLSFKNKMVNDMNQHFCGGWGLNDIDLSNEALLKRVLEGKKPLGIVTEWKKKDLQKYHEKIDTQKYDLGIFEIEKTGAYYLAVAPKGKIKDHFDLETLKNDYHDNGFDIDISDVGERSISYYFDDWDAQDGGKIQLWLTGLLLGYPIENTISLYKGGIR
;
A
#
# COMPACT_ATOMS: atom_id res chain seq x y z
N MET A 1 -7.96 6.02 29.89
CA MET A 1 -7.76 6.49 28.49
C MET A 1 -8.44 5.52 27.54
N LYS A 2 -9.12 6.02 26.50
CA LYS A 2 -9.68 5.17 25.44
C LYS A 2 -8.53 4.64 24.56
N LYS A 3 -8.63 3.39 24.08
CA LYS A 3 -7.62 2.81 23.18
C LYS A 3 -7.62 3.54 21.84
N HIS A 4 -6.45 3.95 21.38
CA HIS A 4 -6.25 4.62 20.09
C HIS A 4 -4.91 4.15 19.51
N GLY A 5 -4.85 3.82 18.22
CA GLY A 5 -3.64 3.35 17.53
C GLY A 5 -3.57 1.85 17.25
N ILE A 6 -2.35 1.37 17.00
CA ILE A 6 -2.04 -0.01 16.57
C ILE A 6 -1.54 -0.83 17.77
N TYR A 7 -2.15 -1.99 18.00
CA TYR A 7 -1.84 -2.87 19.13
C TYR A 7 -1.54 -4.28 18.64
N ILE A 8 -0.35 -4.79 18.98
CA ILE A 8 0.06 -6.15 18.65
C ILE A 8 -0.06 -7.04 19.88
N VAL A 9 -0.82 -8.13 19.77
CA VAL A 9 -0.94 -9.17 20.79
C VAL A 9 -0.18 -10.40 20.29
N LYS A 10 0.93 -10.74 20.94
CA LYS A 10 1.75 -11.90 20.60
C LYS A 10 1.12 -13.19 21.14
N GLY A 11 0.89 -14.16 20.27
CA GLY A 11 0.55 -15.54 20.63
C GLY A 11 1.75 -16.47 20.47
N LYS A 12 1.56 -17.78 20.69
CA LYS A 12 2.64 -18.78 20.62
C LYS A 12 3.23 -18.96 19.21
N LYS A 13 2.39 -19.03 18.18
CA LYS A 13 2.79 -19.29 16.79
C LYS A 13 2.66 -18.07 15.87
N THR A 14 1.73 -17.17 16.19
CA THR A 14 1.40 -15.99 15.40
C THR A 14 1.08 -14.82 16.32
N GLN A 15 0.93 -13.63 15.78
CA GLN A 15 0.42 -12.47 16.49
C GLN A 15 -0.90 -11.98 15.88
N THR A 16 -1.59 -11.13 16.64
CA THR A 16 -2.80 -10.43 16.21
C THR A 16 -2.57 -8.94 16.29
N LYS A 17 -2.71 -8.23 15.18
CA LYS A 17 -2.72 -6.76 15.13
C LYS A 17 -4.15 -6.27 15.24
N LYS A 18 -4.39 -5.31 16.12
CA LYS A 18 -5.68 -4.66 16.37
C LYS A 18 -5.53 -3.17 16.20
N ILE A 19 -6.43 -2.57 15.44
CA ILE A 19 -6.45 -1.13 15.21
C ILE A 19 -7.63 -0.54 15.96
N TYR A 20 -7.36 0.44 16.82
CA TYR A 20 -8.39 1.15 17.58
C TYR A 20 -8.44 2.63 17.19
N ASN A 21 -9.64 3.17 17.02
CA ASN A 21 -9.86 4.61 16.84
C ASN A 21 -10.83 5.10 17.92
N ASN A 22 -10.33 5.91 18.85
CA ASN A 22 -11.11 6.50 19.96
C ASN A 22 -11.95 5.49 20.76
N GLY A 23 -11.37 4.33 21.06
CA GLY A 23 -11.99 3.23 21.80
C GLY A 23 -12.70 2.18 20.96
N TYR A 24 -12.99 2.46 19.68
CA TYR A 24 -13.63 1.53 18.76
C TYR A 24 -12.58 0.66 18.07
N LEU A 25 -12.78 -0.65 18.04
CA LEU A 25 -11.96 -1.56 17.24
C LEU A 25 -12.39 -1.44 15.78
N LEU A 26 -11.49 -0.99 14.90
CA LEU A 26 -11.75 -0.83 13.47
C LEU A 26 -11.49 -2.13 12.70
N VAL A 27 -10.33 -2.75 12.92
CA VAL A 27 -9.93 -3.99 12.24
C VAL A 27 -9.01 -4.83 13.11
N ARG A 28 -9.02 -6.12 12.83
CA ARG A 28 -8.15 -7.12 13.42
C ARG A 28 -7.55 -8.02 12.35
N TYR A 29 -6.21 -8.09 12.34
CA TYR A 29 -5.43 -9.00 11.52
C TYR A 29 -4.93 -10.15 12.40
N PHE A 30 -5.44 -11.36 12.17
CA PHE A 30 -5.04 -12.60 12.82
C PHE A 30 -3.89 -13.28 12.04
N TYR A 31 -3.27 -14.29 12.64
CA TYR A 31 -2.28 -15.15 11.98
C TYR A 31 -1.07 -14.42 11.39
N GLN A 32 -0.75 -13.24 11.93
CA GLN A 32 0.42 -12.50 11.47
C GLN A 32 1.69 -13.22 11.92
N PRO A 33 2.71 -13.34 11.06
CA PRO A 33 4.02 -13.81 11.49
C PRO A 33 4.61 -12.87 12.56
N HIS A 34 5.44 -13.41 13.45
CA HIS A 34 6.12 -12.61 14.49
C HIS A 34 7.20 -11.71 13.91
N SER A 35 7.85 -12.19 12.86
CA SER A 35 8.93 -11.50 12.17
C SER A 35 8.86 -11.83 10.69
N LEU A 36 9.36 -10.90 9.91
CA LEU A 36 9.54 -10.98 8.47
C LEU A 36 10.96 -10.48 8.17
N SER A 37 11.64 -11.10 7.23
CA SER A 37 12.97 -10.70 6.80
C SER A 37 12.92 -9.46 5.90
N PHE A 38 11.86 -9.33 5.09
CA PHE A 38 11.63 -8.21 4.22
C PHE A 38 11.48 -6.91 5.01
N LYS A 39 12.20 -5.89 4.57
CA LYS A 39 12.15 -4.53 5.12
C LYS A 39 12.15 -3.52 3.99
N ASN A 40 11.17 -2.63 4.00
CA ASN A 40 11.17 -1.48 3.13
C ASN A 40 10.43 -0.32 3.80
N LYS A 41 11.01 0.88 3.79
CA LYS A 41 10.38 2.08 4.39
C LYS A 41 9.06 2.46 3.71
N MET A 42 8.85 2.07 2.45
CA MET A 42 7.62 2.30 1.69
C MET A 42 6.50 1.33 2.06
N VAL A 43 6.76 0.35 2.94
CA VAL A 43 5.82 -0.71 3.32
C VAL A 43 5.60 -0.61 4.84
N ASN A 44 4.49 0.02 5.25
CA ASN A 44 4.23 0.33 6.66
C ASN A 44 2.75 0.58 6.95
N ASP A 45 2.35 0.48 8.23
CA ASP A 45 0.94 0.58 8.64
C ASP A 45 0.30 1.94 8.30
N MET A 46 1.09 3.02 8.26
CA MET A 46 0.56 4.34 7.95
C MET A 46 0.01 4.42 6.52
N ASN A 47 0.55 3.64 5.59
CA ASN A 47 0.11 3.66 4.20
C ASN A 47 -1.29 3.08 3.97
N GLN A 48 -1.78 2.23 4.89
CA GLN A 48 -3.14 1.68 4.81
C GLN A 48 -4.23 2.74 5.02
N HIS A 49 -3.90 3.84 5.71
CA HIS A 49 -4.85 4.93 5.94
C HIS A 49 -5.25 5.64 4.64
N PHE A 50 -4.38 5.62 3.65
CA PHE A 50 -4.59 6.27 2.35
C PHE A 50 -5.31 5.36 1.34
N CYS A 51 -5.74 4.17 1.74
CA CYS A 51 -6.32 3.18 0.83
C CYS A 51 -7.66 2.60 1.34
N GLY A 52 -8.33 3.30 2.27
CA GLY A 52 -9.73 3.03 2.63
C GLY A 52 -10.00 1.79 3.50
N GLY A 53 -8.97 1.12 4.04
CA GLY A 53 -9.17 -0.03 4.92
C GLY A 53 -9.62 0.35 6.34
N TRP A 54 -8.99 1.36 6.91
CA TRP A 54 -9.27 1.94 8.22
C TRP A 54 -8.51 3.26 8.36
N GLY A 55 -8.96 4.15 9.24
CA GLY A 55 -8.29 5.43 9.47
C GLY A 55 -8.38 5.86 10.93
N LEU A 56 -7.26 6.30 11.49
CA LEU A 56 -7.25 6.99 12.77
C LEU A 56 -7.64 8.45 12.55
N ASN A 57 -8.41 9.02 13.49
CA ASN A 57 -8.96 10.37 13.34
C ASN A 57 -7.96 11.50 13.60
N ASP A 58 -6.74 11.16 14.02
CA ASP A 58 -5.64 12.08 14.32
C ASP A 58 -4.57 12.11 13.21
N ILE A 59 -4.82 11.43 12.08
CA ILE A 59 -3.94 11.41 10.92
C ILE A 59 -4.53 12.27 9.80
N ASP A 60 -3.68 13.11 9.22
CA ASP A 60 -3.99 13.86 8.01
C ASP A 60 -4.02 12.90 6.80
N LEU A 61 -5.22 12.71 6.23
CA LEU A 61 -5.49 11.89 5.05
C LEU A 61 -5.74 12.72 3.79
N SER A 62 -5.36 13.99 3.81
CA SER A 62 -5.45 14.85 2.64
C SER A 62 -4.57 14.33 1.49
N ASN A 63 -4.94 14.72 0.27
CA ASN A 63 -4.12 14.52 -0.93
C ASN A 63 -2.69 15.07 -0.75
N GLU A 64 -2.51 16.15 -0.01
CA GLU A 64 -1.19 16.72 0.31
C GLU A 64 -0.37 15.78 1.19
N ALA A 65 -0.97 15.21 2.24
CA ALA A 65 -0.30 14.24 3.10
C ALA A 65 0.06 12.97 2.32
N LEU A 66 -0.82 12.49 1.44
CA LEU A 66 -0.55 11.35 0.56
C LEU A 66 0.64 11.63 -0.36
N LEU A 67 0.60 12.73 -1.11
CA LEU A 67 1.66 13.12 -2.04
C LEU A 67 3.00 13.26 -1.32
N LYS A 68 3.01 13.96 -0.18
CA LYS A 68 4.22 14.12 0.65
C LYS A 68 4.85 12.79 1.02
N ARG A 69 4.06 11.77 1.39
CA ARG A 69 4.60 10.45 1.73
C ARG A 69 5.27 9.75 0.55
N VAL A 70 4.75 9.89 -0.67
CA VAL A 70 5.39 9.33 -1.88
C VAL A 70 6.70 10.07 -2.15
N LEU A 71 6.68 11.41 -2.09
CA LEU A 71 7.87 12.25 -2.32
C LEU A 71 8.96 12.06 -1.25
N GLU A 72 8.60 11.63 -0.04
CA GLU A 72 9.57 11.24 1.01
C GLU A 72 10.05 9.78 0.91
N GLY A 73 9.54 9.02 -0.07
CA GLY A 73 9.83 7.60 -0.24
C GLY A 73 9.32 6.75 0.94
N LYS A 74 8.16 7.10 1.50
CA LYS A 74 7.46 6.38 2.58
C LYS A 74 6.22 5.63 2.11
N LYS A 75 5.82 5.80 0.85
CA LYS A 75 4.78 5.05 0.15
C LYS A 75 5.21 4.88 -1.32
N PRO A 76 4.94 3.74 -1.97
CA PRO A 76 5.46 3.49 -3.32
C PRO A 76 4.60 4.14 -4.41
N LEU A 77 3.29 4.16 -4.22
CA LEU A 77 2.32 4.71 -5.16
C LEU A 77 1.37 5.64 -4.39
N GLY A 78 1.10 6.81 -4.95
CA GLY A 78 0.05 7.70 -4.46
C GLY A 78 -0.91 8.04 -5.59
N ILE A 79 -2.20 8.06 -5.30
CA ILE A 79 -3.26 8.46 -6.22
C ILE A 79 -4.01 9.60 -5.56
N VAL A 80 -3.80 10.81 -6.07
CA VAL A 80 -4.48 12.02 -5.65
C VAL A 80 -5.75 12.18 -6.47
N THR A 81 -6.87 12.47 -5.79
CA THR A 81 -8.19 12.57 -6.44
C THR A 81 -8.75 13.97 -6.34
N GLU A 82 -9.19 14.53 -7.47
CA GLU A 82 -9.91 15.81 -7.54
C GLU A 82 -11.10 15.71 -8.51
N TRP A 83 -12.13 16.53 -8.32
CA TRP A 83 -13.32 16.51 -9.18
C TRP A 83 -13.18 17.34 -10.46
N LYS A 84 -12.17 18.22 -10.52
CA LYS A 84 -11.85 19.00 -11.72
C LYS A 84 -10.38 18.79 -12.05
N LYS A 85 -10.09 18.43 -13.31
CA LYS A 85 -8.73 18.20 -13.78
C LYS A 85 -7.75 19.32 -13.43
N LYS A 86 -8.19 20.58 -13.53
CA LYS A 86 -7.36 21.76 -13.21
C LYS A 86 -6.90 21.81 -11.75
N ASP A 87 -7.66 21.22 -10.82
CA ASP A 87 -7.35 21.27 -9.40
C ASP A 87 -6.18 20.31 -9.05
N LEU A 88 -5.82 19.40 -9.97
CA LEU A 88 -4.63 18.54 -9.86
C LEU A 88 -3.31 19.30 -10.09
N GLN A 89 -3.35 20.45 -10.76
CA GLN A 89 -2.16 21.22 -11.15
C GLN A 89 -1.29 21.58 -9.93
N LYS A 90 -1.91 21.95 -8.80
CA LYS A 90 -1.22 22.30 -7.55
C LYS A 90 -0.37 21.16 -6.97
N TYR A 91 -0.69 19.91 -7.31
CA TYR A 91 0.09 18.74 -6.91
C TYR A 91 1.15 18.40 -7.96
N HIS A 92 0.78 18.48 -9.25
CA HIS A 92 1.69 18.25 -10.36
C HIS A 92 2.96 19.10 -10.26
N GLU A 93 2.81 20.39 -9.92
CA GLU A 93 3.93 21.34 -9.76
C GLU A 93 4.92 20.97 -8.65
N LYS A 94 4.54 20.09 -7.70
CA LYS A 94 5.40 19.65 -6.60
C LYS A 94 6.23 18.40 -6.94
N ILE A 95 5.98 17.78 -8.10
CA ILE A 95 6.58 16.51 -8.46
C ILE A 95 7.83 16.74 -9.31
N ASP A 96 8.96 16.28 -8.79
CA ASP A 96 10.22 16.24 -9.54
C ASP A 96 10.16 15.09 -10.57
N THR A 97 9.82 15.42 -11.82
CA THR A 97 9.68 14.45 -12.92
C THR A 97 10.99 13.79 -13.33
N GLN A 98 12.15 14.20 -12.79
CA GLN A 98 13.39 13.45 -12.96
C GLN A 98 13.46 12.25 -12.01
N LYS A 99 12.75 12.30 -10.87
CA LYS A 99 12.75 11.26 -9.83
C LYS A 99 11.48 10.44 -9.76
N TYR A 100 10.37 10.99 -10.25
CA TYR A 100 9.05 10.37 -10.17
C TYR A 100 8.41 10.25 -11.55
N ASP A 101 7.73 9.12 -11.76
CA ASP A 101 6.75 8.99 -12.82
C ASP A 101 5.42 9.57 -12.33
N LEU A 102 4.64 10.14 -13.25
CA LEU A 102 3.28 10.60 -12.95
C LEU A 102 2.34 10.33 -14.13
N GLY A 103 1.06 10.14 -13.83
CA GLY A 103 0.00 9.97 -14.82
C GLY A 103 -1.26 10.71 -14.37
N ILE A 104 -1.98 11.33 -15.31
CA ILE A 104 -3.26 11.99 -15.05
C ILE A 104 -4.33 11.35 -15.93
N PHE A 105 -5.39 10.84 -15.32
CA PHE A 105 -6.47 10.15 -16.01
C PHE A 105 -7.82 10.42 -15.34
N GLU A 106 -8.90 10.17 -16.08
CA GLU A 106 -10.27 10.32 -15.60
C GLU A 106 -10.84 8.94 -15.29
N ILE A 107 -11.50 8.79 -14.14
CA ILE A 107 -12.18 7.57 -13.76
C ILE A 107 -13.60 7.59 -14.29
N GLU A 108 -13.84 6.90 -15.41
CA GLU A 108 -15.12 6.91 -16.12
C GLU A 108 -16.33 6.68 -15.20
N LYS A 109 -16.22 5.77 -14.24
CA LYS A 109 -17.31 5.43 -13.30
C LYS A 109 -17.74 6.60 -12.41
N THR A 110 -16.84 7.52 -12.11
CA THR A 110 -17.08 8.61 -11.15
C THR A 110 -16.96 10.01 -11.74
N GLY A 111 -16.32 10.15 -12.91
CA GLY A 111 -15.93 11.44 -13.48
C GLY A 111 -14.84 12.17 -12.69
N ALA A 112 -14.24 11.53 -11.67
CA ALA A 112 -13.14 12.10 -10.92
C ALA A 112 -11.83 12.03 -11.73
N TYR A 113 -10.94 12.98 -11.51
CA TYR A 113 -9.61 13.01 -12.10
C TYR A 113 -8.58 12.55 -11.08
N TYR A 114 -7.76 11.59 -11.48
CA TYR A 114 -6.68 11.03 -10.68
C TYR A 114 -5.35 11.56 -11.17
N LEU A 115 -4.46 11.88 -10.23
CA LEU A 115 -3.02 12.03 -10.47
C LEU A 115 -2.32 10.90 -9.72
N ALA A 116 -1.81 9.93 -10.46
CA ALA A 116 -0.96 8.87 -9.92
C ALA A 116 0.50 9.31 -9.96
N VAL A 117 1.26 8.95 -8.91
CA VAL A 117 2.68 9.26 -8.77
C VAL A 117 3.43 8.12 -8.09
N ALA A 118 4.60 7.77 -8.61
CA ALA A 118 5.48 6.73 -8.06
C ALA A 118 6.95 7.07 -8.34
N PRO A 119 7.91 6.57 -7.55
CA PRO A 119 9.33 6.78 -7.85
C PRO A 119 9.68 6.09 -9.17
N LYS A 120 10.53 6.72 -9.97
CA LYS A 120 11.03 6.16 -11.22
C LYS A 120 11.84 4.89 -10.97
N GLY A 121 11.84 4.01 -11.96
CA GLY A 121 12.60 2.76 -11.94
C GLY A 121 11.69 1.53 -11.90
N LYS A 122 12.32 0.37 -11.86
CA LYS A 122 11.65 -0.92 -11.85
C LYS A 122 11.32 -1.34 -10.42
N ILE A 123 10.35 -2.23 -10.23
CA ILE A 123 9.97 -2.73 -8.90
C ILE A 123 11.20 -3.31 -8.17
N LYS A 124 12.04 -4.08 -8.85
CA LYS A 124 13.26 -4.65 -8.26
C LYS A 124 14.30 -3.62 -7.80
N ASP A 125 14.27 -2.41 -8.35
CA ASP A 125 15.18 -1.33 -7.95
C ASP A 125 14.77 -0.73 -6.59
N HIS A 126 13.51 -0.94 -6.20
CA HIS A 126 12.89 -0.38 -5.00
C HIS A 126 12.67 -1.42 -3.91
N PHE A 127 12.59 -2.71 -4.25
CA PHE A 127 12.21 -3.78 -3.34
C PHE A 127 13.07 -5.03 -3.51
N ASP A 128 13.45 -5.63 -2.38
CA ASP A 128 14.08 -6.94 -2.33
C ASP A 128 13.01 -8.04 -2.50
N LEU A 129 12.75 -8.39 -3.76
CA LEU A 129 11.69 -9.33 -4.13
C LEU A 129 12.00 -10.77 -3.74
N GLU A 130 13.27 -11.17 -3.66
CA GLU A 130 13.64 -12.52 -3.23
C GLU A 130 13.37 -12.70 -1.74
N THR A 131 13.76 -11.73 -0.90
CA THR A 131 13.41 -11.78 0.52
C THR A 131 11.90 -11.74 0.74
N LEU A 132 11.17 -10.95 -0.06
CA LEU A 132 9.70 -10.93 -0.02
C LEU A 132 9.10 -12.31 -0.35
N LYS A 133 9.57 -12.94 -1.43
CA LYS A 133 9.13 -14.27 -1.85
C LYS A 133 9.37 -15.32 -0.78
N ASN A 134 10.55 -15.32 -0.16
CA ASN A 134 10.88 -16.24 0.92
C ASN A 134 9.96 -16.05 2.14
N ASP A 135 9.69 -14.79 2.54
CA ASP A 135 8.77 -14.50 3.64
C ASP A 135 7.34 -15.00 3.38
N TYR A 136 6.84 -14.92 2.14
CA TYR A 136 5.56 -15.50 1.75
C TYR A 136 5.61 -17.04 1.77
N HIS A 137 6.68 -17.63 1.23
CA HIS A 137 6.88 -19.09 1.21
C HIS A 137 6.91 -19.68 2.62
N ASP A 138 7.67 -19.07 3.54
CA ASP A 138 7.72 -19.44 4.96
C ASP A 138 6.35 -19.36 5.66
N ASN A 139 5.43 -18.60 5.09
CA ASN A 139 4.05 -18.45 5.56
C ASN A 139 3.03 -19.31 4.80
N GLY A 140 3.49 -20.20 3.91
CA GLY A 140 2.68 -21.16 3.17
C GLY A 140 2.11 -20.64 1.84
N PHE A 141 2.72 -19.60 1.26
CA PHE A 141 2.28 -19.01 -0.01
C PHE A 141 3.42 -18.90 -1.00
N ASP A 142 3.24 -19.48 -2.17
CA ASP A 142 4.17 -19.29 -3.28
C ASP A 142 3.70 -18.11 -4.14
N ILE A 143 4.52 -17.07 -4.20
CA ILE A 143 4.30 -15.91 -5.08
C ILE A 143 5.26 -15.96 -6.26
N ASP A 144 4.77 -15.55 -7.43
CA ASP A 144 5.57 -15.43 -8.64
C ASP A 144 6.03 -13.99 -8.83
N ILE A 145 7.35 -13.81 -8.98
CA ILE A 145 8.00 -12.51 -9.11
C ILE A 145 8.72 -12.34 -10.45
N SER A 146 8.73 -13.36 -11.33
CA SER A 146 9.61 -13.42 -12.51
C SER A 146 9.46 -12.20 -13.42
N ASP A 147 8.21 -11.80 -13.64
CA ASP A 147 7.87 -10.75 -14.61
C ASP A 147 7.53 -9.43 -13.93
N VAL A 148 7.42 -9.44 -12.60
CA VAL A 148 7.04 -8.26 -11.80
C VAL A 148 8.25 -7.36 -11.59
N GLY A 149 9.41 -7.94 -11.31
CA GLY A 149 10.62 -7.17 -10.99
C GLY A 149 11.06 -6.20 -12.08
N GLU A 150 10.80 -6.53 -13.35
CA GLU A 150 11.19 -5.70 -14.50
C GLU A 150 10.20 -4.59 -14.86
N ARG A 151 8.99 -4.61 -14.31
CA ARG A 151 7.97 -3.59 -14.56
C ARG A 151 8.27 -2.34 -13.74
N SER A 152 7.91 -1.18 -14.28
CA SER A 152 7.91 0.06 -13.50
C SER A 152 6.74 0.06 -12.51
N ILE A 153 6.85 0.81 -11.41
CA ILE A 153 5.69 1.01 -10.52
C ILE A 153 4.59 1.78 -11.27
N SER A 154 4.96 2.68 -12.18
CA SER A 154 4.03 3.44 -13.03
C SER A 154 3.18 2.59 -13.98
N TYR A 155 3.59 1.34 -14.26
CA TYR A 155 2.75 0.37 -14.95
C TYR A 155 1.41 0.13 -14.23
N TYR A 156 1.37 0.36 -12.92
CA TYR A 156 0.21 0.18 -12.06
C TYR A 156 -0.49 1.51 -11.71
N PHE A 157 -0.33 2.55 -12.53
CA PHE A 157 -1.12 3.77 -12.37
C PHE A 157 -2.59 3.54 -12.70
N ASP A 158 -2.82 2.75 -13.74
CA ASP A 158 -4.13 2.28 -14.15
C ASP A 158 -4.26 0.78 -13.88
N ASP A 159 -5.49 0.30 -13.72
CA ASP A 159 -5.80 -1.13 -13.55
C ASP A 159 -5.01 -1.85 -12.43
N TRP A 160 -4.58 -1.14 -11.39
CA TRP A 160 -3.89 -1.76 -10.24
C TRP A 160 -4.80 -2.70 -9.44
N ASP A 161 -6.12 -2.53 -9.57
CA ASP A 161 -7.17 -3.35 -9.00
C ASP A 161 -7.78 -4.35 -10.01
N ALA A 162 -7.31 -4.34 -11.26
CA ALA A 162 -7.78 -5.18 -12.36
C ALA A 162 -6.59 -5.77 -13.15
N GLN A 163 -6.02 -6.92 -12.73
CA GLN A 163 -4.90 -7.52 -13.49
C GLN A 163 -5.11 -8.95 -13.98
N ASP A 164 -4.50 -9.17 -15.16
CA ASP A 164 -4.24 -10.37 -15.96
C ASP A 164 -5.03 -11.63 -15.59
N GLY A 165 -5.99 -11.98 -16.44
CA GLY A 165 -6.76 -13.22 -16.32
C GLY A 165 -7.77 -13.23 -15.16
N GLY A 166 -8.09 -12.08 -14.59
CA GLY A 166 -9.15 -11.90 -13.59
C GLY A 166 -8.77 -12.30 -12.16
N LYS A 167 -7.48 -12.39 -11.84
CA LYS A 167 -7.01 -12.74 -10.48
C LYS A 167 -6.14 -11.64 -9.90
N ILE A 168 -6.66 -10.97 -8.87
CA ILE A 168 -5.91 -9.97 -8.10
C ILE A 168 -4.74 -10.66 -7.37
N GLN A 169 -3.51 -10.23 -7.68
CA GLN A 169 -2.31 -10.65 -6.96
C GLN A 169 -2.20 -9.85 -5.66
N LEU A 170 -2.85 -10.32 -4.59
CA LEU A 170 -2.93 -9.59 -3.32
C LEU A 170 -1.57 -9.17 -2.74
N TRP A 171 -0.53 -10.01 -2.88
CA TRP A 171 0.82 -9.67 -2.45
C TRP A 171 1.38 -8.43 -3.16
N LEU A 172 1.15 -8.35 -4.48
CA LEU A 172 1.62 -7.27 -5.32
C LEU A 172 0.82 -6.00 -5.09
N THR A 173 -0.51 -6.10 -5.03
CA THR A 173 -1.37 -4.97 -4.64
C THR A 173 -0.96 -4.44 -3.27
N GLY A 174 -0.72 -5.32 -2.29
CA GLY A 174 -0.24 -4.94 -0.97
C GLY A 174 1.11 -4.22 -1.02
N LEU A 175 2.06 -4.72 -1.83
CA LEU A 175 3.38 -4.13 -2.01
C LEU A 175 3.27 -2.72 -2.63
N LEU A 176 2.52 -2.56 -3.71
CA LEU A 176 2.36 -1.31 -4.46
C LEU A 176 1.60 -0.25 -3.66
N LEU A 177 0.58 -0.65 -2.88
CA LEU A 177 -0.11 0.25 -1.96
C LEU A 177 0.68 0.50 -0.67
N GLY A 178 1.82 -0.17 -0.48
CA GLY A 178 2.72 0.02 0.65
C GLY A 178 2.18 -0.53 1.97
N TYR A 179 1.35 -1.57 1.92
CA TYR A 179 0.78 -2.23 3.10
C TYR A 179 1.83 -3.09 3.81
N PRO A 180 1.80 -3.21 5.15
CA PRO A 180 2.64 -4.17 5.85
C PRO A 180 2.43 -5.58 5.32
N ILE A 181 3.52 -6.28 5.02
CA ILE A 181 3.47 -7.62 4.44
C ILE A 181 2.74 -8.60 5.36
N GLU A 182 2.89 -8.46 6.69
CA GLU A 182 2.16 -9.28 7.64
C GLU A 182 0.63 -9.08 7.61
N ASN A 183 0.15 -7.90 7.18
CA ASN A 183 -1.29 -7.65 7.00
C ASN A 183 -1.79 -8.37 5.73
N THR A 184 -0.98 -8.38 4.68
CA THR A 184 -1.30 -9.11 3.43
C THR A 184 -1.24 -10.62 3.61
N ILE A 185 -0.26 -11.15 4.35
CA ILE A 185 -0.22 -12.57 4.75
C ILE A 185 -1.46 -12.94 5.58
N SER A 186 -1.87 -12.06 6.50
CA SER A 186 -3.11 -12.24 7.28
C SER A 186 -4.33 -12.37 6.37
N LEU A 187 -4.46 -11.52 5.36
CA LEU A 187 -5.53 -11.57 4.36
C LEU A 187 -5.56 -12.90 3.61
N TYR A 188 -4.41 -13.39 3.13
CA TYR A 188 -4.32 -14.71 2.48
C TYR A 188 -4.80 -15.85 3.38
N LYS A 189 -4.59 -15.74 4.70
CA LYS A 189 -5.04 -16.72 5.70
C LYS A 189 -6.52 -16.54 6.11
N GLY A 190 -7.28 -15.64 5.46
CA GLY A 190 -8.65 -15.30 5.86
C GLY A 190 -8.73 -14.63 7.25
N GLY A 191 -7.64 -13.98 7.66
CA GLY A 191 -7.42 -13.47 9.01
C GLY A 191 -7.85 -12.03 9.25
N ILE A 192 -8.74 -11.45 8.44
CA ILE A 192 -9.24 -10.08 8.65
C ILE A 192 -10.66 -10.08 9.22
N ARG A 193 -10.91 -9.28 10.26
CA ARG A 193 -12.24 -9.03 10.85
C ARG A 193 -12.37 -7.61 11.37
#